data_AF-A0A382RNG7-F1
#
_entry.id   AF-A0A382RNG7-F1
#
_cell.length_a   1.000
_cell.length_b   1.000
_cell.length_c   1.000
_cell.angle_alpha   90.00
_cell.angle_beta   90.00
_cell.angle_gamma   90.00
#
_symmetry.space_group_name_H-M   'P 1'
#
loop_
_entity.id
_entity.type
_entity.pdbx_description
1 polymer ?
#
loop_
_entity_poly.entity_id
_entity_poly.type
_entity_poly.pdbx_seq_one_letter_code
_entity_poly.pdbx_strand_id
1 'polypeptide(L)'
;MNKLTFKLLPLFVISLLAFPVYTEEAAEEEIKDPSSPEELLELVQKGQFADTQEQRERERIFRNEKNKQAKLLADAKALRARLEREAARLEQKFEANEALLVVAEAQLKERLGSLNEIFGHLAGLATEARIIFEQSLTSAQFGKDREEFLTKLAVKMGEGVALATIPELERLWYELQREINATGEVVKFTADVIALDGTVESREVVRVGVFNAVSEGNYLTYASTRGMYEELPSQPAG
;
A
#
# COMPACT_ATOMS: atom_id res chain seq x y z
N MET A 1 11.15 30.92 6.19
CA MET A 1 10.68 31.98 5.25
C MET A 1 9.45 31.40 4.56
N ASN A 2 8.21 31.87 4.67
CA ASN A 2 7.63 33.16 5.02
C ASN A 2 6.38 32.92 5.89
N LYS A 3 6.18 33.77 6.91
CA LYS A 3 4.94 33.85 7.68
C LYS A 3 3.99 34.78 6.93
N LEU A 4 2.81 34.29 6.54
CA LEU A 4 1.76 35.11 5.95
C LEU A 4 0.94 35.74 7.08
N THR A 5 1.06 37.05 7.20
CA THR A 5 0.46 37.89 8.23
C THR A 5 -1.00 38.23 7.87
N PHE A 6 -1.88 37.97 8.82
CA PHE A 6 -3.28 38.36 8.81
C PHE A 6 -3.38 39.88 9.04
N LYS A 7 -3.86 40.64 8.05
CA LYS A 7 -4.26 42.04 8.22
C LYS A 7 -5.79 42.12 8.16
N LEU A 8 -6.41 42.34 9.32
CA LEU A 8 -7.70 42.99 9.42
C LEU A 8 -7.57 44.41 8.82
N LEU A 9 -8.42 44.73 7.86
CA LEU A 9 -8.76 46.12 7.55
C LEU A 9 -10.27 46.30 7.77
N PRO A 10 -10.68 47.29 8.58
CA PRO A 10 -12.07 47.59 8.86
C PRO A 10 -12.63 48.48 7.74
N LEU A 11 -13.72 48.04 7.13
CA LEU A 11 -14.58 48.78 6.20
C LEU A 11 -15.97 48.19 6.47
N PHE A 12 -16.97 48.92 6.96
CA PHE A 12 -17.51 50.08 6.31
C PHE A 12 -18.16 51.01 7.34
N VAL A 13 -17.90 52.28 7.12
CA VAL A 13 -18.47 53.47 7.73
C VAL A 13 -19.99 53.35 7.84
N ILE A 14 -20.51 53.58 9.05
CA ILE A 14 -21.89 53.98 9.30
C ILE A 14 -22.06 55.32 8.60
N SER A 15 -22.41 55.26 7.31
CA SER A 15 -22.88 56.41 6.57
C SER A 15 -24.32 56.61 6.98
N LEU A 16 -24.49 57.61 7.84
CA LEU A 16 -25.73 58.31 8.10
C LEU A 16 -26.18 58.95 6.78
N LEU A 17 -26.70 58.14 5.85
CA LEU A 17 -27.39 58.61 4.67
C LEU A 17 -28.77 59.06 5.15
N ALA A 18 -28.88 60.38 5.30
CA ALA A 18 -30.14 61.08 5.27
C ALA A 18 -30.98 60.49 4.13
N PHE A 19 -31.99 59.71 4.48
CA PHE A 19 -33.07 59.43 3.55
C PHE A 19 -33.62 60.81 3.17
N PRO A 20 -33.61 61.19 1.88
CA PRO A 20 -34.48 62.28 1.48
C PRO A 20 -35.87 61.83 1.92
N VAL A 21 -36.50 62.61 2.78
CA VAL A 21 -37.94 62.60 2.89
C VAL A 21 -38.40 63.00 1.49
N TYR A 22 -38.57 62.01 0.61
CA TYR A 22 -39.52 62.12 -0.47
C TYR A 22 -40.85 62.24 0.27
N THR A 23 -41.24 63.48 0.55
CA THR A 23 -42.64 63.86 0.43
C THR A 23 -42.99 63.51 -1.02
N GLU A 24 -43.32 62.24 -1.24
CA GLU A 24 -44.28 61.89 -2.25
C GLU A 24 -45.52 62.63 -1.79
N GLU A 25 -45.69 63.84 -2.31
CA GLU A 25 -46.94 64.56 -2.35
C GLU A 25 -47.86 63.63 -3.12
N ALA A 26 -48.37 62.62 -2.40
CA ALA A 26 -49.56 61.91 -2.78
C ALA A 26 -50.53 63.06 -3.02
N ALA A 27 -50.87 63.27 -4.30
CA ALA A 27 -52.08 63.97 -4.63
C ALA A 27 -53.14 63.31 -3.75
N GLU A 28 -53.53 64.01 -2.69
CA GLU A 28 -54.77 63.75 -2.00
C GLU A 28 -55.80 63.85 -3.13
N GLU A 29 -56.22 62.70 -3.68
CA GLU A 29 -57.51 62.65 -4.33
C GLU A 29 -58.45 63.22 -3.29
N GLU A 30 -58.93 64.44 -3.52
CA GLU A 30 -60.00 65.04 -2.74
C GLU A 30 -61.10 63.99 -2.63
N ILE A 31 -61.19 63.35 -1.47
CA ILE A 31 -62.36 62.57 -1.11
C ILE A 31 -63.43 63.62 -0.91
N LYS A 32 -64.15 63.95 -2.00
CA LYS A 32 -65.34 64.79 -1.93
C LYS A 32 -66.24 64.20 -0.86
N ASP A 33 -66.53 64.98 0.18
CA ASP A 33 -67.55 64.61 1.15
C ASP A 33 -68.85 64.31 0.38
N PRO A 34 -69.38 63.08 0.50
CA PRO A 34 -70.49 62.63 -0.32
C PRO A 34 -71.70 63.51 -0.06
N SER A 35 -72.25 64.07 -1.15
CA SER A 35 -73.22 65.17 -1.08
C SER A 35 -74.66 64.67 -0.90
N SER A 36 -74.87 63.33 -0.85
CA SER A 36 -76.17 62.69 -0.67
C SER A 36 -76.07 61.32 0.03
N PRO A 37 -77.12 60.87 0.75
CA PRO A 37 -77.19 59.52 1.34
C PRO A 37 -77.01 58.38 0.32
N GLU A 38 -77.46 58.57 -0.92
CA GLU A 38 -77.31 57.62 -2.02
C GLU A 38 -75.85 57.43 -2.44
N GLU A 39 -75.05 58.51 -2.51
CA GLU A 39 -73.60 58.43 -2.82
C GLU A 39 -72.81 57.72 -1.71
N LEU A 40 -73.19 57.91 -0.44
CA LEU A 40 -72.62 57.17 0.70
C LEU A 40 -72.89 55.67 0.60
N LEU A 41 -74.12 55.28 0.25
CA LEU A 41 -74.50 53.89 0.09
C LEU A 41 -73.74 53.21 -1.05
N GLU A 42 -73.55 53.91 -2.17
CA GLU A 42 -72.78 53.40 -3.30
C GLU A 42 -71.28 53.24 -2.95
N LEU A 43 -70.70 54.18 -2.21
CA LEU A 43 -69.31 54.09 -1.72
C LEU A 43 -69.12 52.92 -0.75
N VAL A 44 -70.05 52.72 0.20
CA VAL A 44 -70.03 51.59 1.13
C VAL A 44 -70.22 50.26 0.40
N GLN A 45 -71.11 50.20 -0.60
CA GLN A 45 -71.33 48.99 -1.39
C GLN A 45 -70.09 48.63 -2.23
N LYS A 46 -69.46 49.62 -2.87
CA LYS A 46 -68.19 49.44 -3.60
C LYS A 46 -67.05 49.03 -2.66
N GLY A 47 -66.95 49.64 -1.48
CA GLY A 47 -65.99 49.28 -0.43
C GLY A 47 -66.17 47.84 0.07
N GLN A 48 -67.39 47.44 0.44
CA GLN A 48 -67.68 46.06 0.86
C GLN A 48 -67.36 45.03 -0.23
N PHE A 49 -67.60 45.36 -1.50
CA PHE A 49 -67.26 44.47 -2.61
C PHE A 49 -65.75 44.37 -2.82
N ALA A 50 -65.03 45.50 -2.79
CA ALA A 50 -63.57 45.54 -2.87
C ALA A 50 -62.92 44.77 -1.70
N ASP A 51 -63.39 44.99 -0.47
CA ASP A 51 -62.95 44.26 0.73
C ASP A 51 -63.20 42.76 0.59
N THR A 52 -64.37 42.35 0.10
CA THR A 52 -64.70 40.93 -0.10
C THR A 52 -63.79 40.27 -1.13
N GLN A 53 -63.43 40.97 -2.21
CA GLN A 53 -62.48 40.45 -3.20
C GLN A 53 -61.06 40.33 -2.63
N GLU A 54 -60.60 41.36 -1.91
CA GLU A 54 -59.27 41.38 -1.30
C GLU A 54 -59.11 40.26 -0.24
N GLN A 55 -60.14 40.04 0.59
CA GLN A 55 -60.15 38.93 1.55
C GLN A 55 -60.10 37.56 0.87
N ARG A 56 -60.88 37.36 -0.20
CA ARG A 56 -60.85 36.11 -0.98
C ARG A 56 -59.48 35.86 -1.61
N GLU A 57 -58.82 36.91 -2.08
CA GLU A 57 -57.46 36.82 -2.62
C GLU A 57 -56.45 36.46 -1.53
N ARG A 58 -56.50 37.12 -0.36
CA ARG A 58 -55.65 36.77 0.79
C ARG A 58 -55.85 35.32 1.24
N GLU A 59 -57.10 34.85 1.34
CA GLU A 59 -57.38 33.45 1.67
C GLU A 59 -56.81 32.49 0.63
N ARG A 60 -56.90 32.83 -0.66
CA ARG A 60 -56.33 32.03 -1.74
C ARG A 60 -54.81 31.96 -1.62
N ILE A 61 -54.14 33.11 -1.42
CA ILE A 61 -52.70 33.18 -1.19
C ILE A 61 -52.31 32.34 0.04
N PHE A 62 -53.02 32.50 1.15
CA PHE A 62 -52.77 31.75 2.39
C PHE A 62 -52.91 30.24 2.19
N ARG A 63 -53.98 29.78 1.52
CA ARG A 63 -54.17 28.35 1.20
C ARG A 63 -53.04 27.84 0.29
N ASN A 64 -52.63 28.62 -0.70
CA ASN A 64 -51.53 28.25 -1.60
C ASN A 64 -50.20 28.12 -0.86
N GLU A 65 -49.85 29.09 -0.02
CA GLU A 65 -48.62 29.05 0.78
C GLU A 65 -48.64 27.93 1.82
N LYS A 66 -49.78 27.67 2.47
CA LYS A 66 -49.95 26.51 3.36
C LYS A 66 -49.71 25.19 2.62
N ASN A 67 -50.28 25.02 1.44
CA ASN A 67 -50.10 23.82 0.62
C ASN A 67 -48.64 23.67 0.15
N LYS A 68 -48.00 24.79 -0.21
CA LYS A 68 -46.58 24.82 -0.57
C LYS A 68 -45.68 24.41 0.60
N GLN A 69 -45.91 24.92 1.80
CA GLN A 69 -45.18 24.53 3.01
C GLN A 69 -45.40 23.05 3.34
N ALA A 70 -46.64 22.56 3.26
CA ALA A 70 -46.95 21.15 3.50
C ALA A 70 -46.22 20.23 2.49
N LYS A 71 -46.17 20.64 1.21
CA LYS A 71 -45.42 19.93 0.18
C LYS A 71 -43.92 19.92 0.47
N LEU A 72 -43.32 21.07 0.76
CA LEU A 72 -41.89 21.17 1.10
C LEU A 72 -41.53 20.30 2.31
N LEU A 73 -42.38 20.27 3.33
CA LEU A 73 -42.17 19.43 4.51
C LEU A 73 -42.29 17.94 4.17
N ALA A 74 -43.27 17.55 3.35
CA ALA A 74 -43.43 16.17 2.91
C ALA A 74 -42.24 15.70 2.06
N ASP A 75 -41.79 16.54 1.11
CA ASP A 75 -40.64 16.28 0.27
C ASP A 75 -39.35 16.15 1.09
N ALA A 76 -39.14 17.04 2.07
CA ALA A 76 -37.98 16.98 2.97
C ALA A 76 -37.99 15.72 3.84
N LYS A 77 -39.16 15.31 4.36
CA LYS A 77 -39.31 14.05 5.12
C LYS A 77 -39.03 12.83 4.24
N ALA A 78 -39.53 12.81 3.01
CA ALA A 78 -39.29 11.72 2.07
C ALA A 78 -37.81 11.63 1.68
N LEU A 79 -37.15 12.77 1.44
CA LEU A 79 -35.73 12.84 1.15
C LEU A 79 -34.91 12.33 2.34
N ARG A 80 -35.20 12.80 3.56
CA ARG A 80 -34.54 12.33 4.78
C ARG A 80 -34.66 10.82 4.93
N ALA A 81 -35.87 10.27 4.81
CA ALA A 81 -36.09 8.82 4.94
C ALA A 81 -35.41 8.01 3.81
N ARG A 82 -35.18 8.60 2.63
CA ARG A 82 -34.38 7.98 1.58
C ARG A 82 -32.90 7.93 1.96
N LEU A 83 -32.36 9.06 2.41
CA LEU A 83 -30.95 9.18 2.81
C LEU A 83 -30.63 8.31 4.04
N GLU A 84 -31.53 8.22 5.03
CA GLU A 84 -31.37 7.33 6.18
C GLU A 84 -31.28 5.85 5.76
N ARG A 85 -32.10 5.42 4.79
CA ARG A 85 -32.03 4.06 4.23
C ARG A 85 -30.74 3.80 3.46
N GLU A 86 -30.27 4.80 2.71
CA GLU A 86 -29.01 4.72 1.98
C GLU A 86 -27.81 4.66 2.93
N ALA A 87 -27.82 5.49 3.98
CA ALA A 87 -26.83 5.47 5.05
C ALA A 87 -26.77 4.09 5.73
N ALA A 88 -27.91 3.55 6.16
CA ALA A 88 -27.97 2.23 6.78
C ALA A 88 -27.44 1.11 5.86
N ARG A 89 -27.71 1.19 4.55
CA ARG A 89 -27.18 0.24 3.56
C ARG A 89 -25.66 0.38 3.39
N LEU A 90 -25.14 1.60 3.38
CA LEU A 90 -23.70 1.86 3.28
C LEU A 90 -22.96 1.43 4.53
N GLU A 91 -23.55 1.65 5.71
CA GLU A 91 -23.02 1.21 7.00
C GLU A 91 -22.89 -0.31 7.06
N GLN A 92 -23.93 -1.06 6.68
CA GLN A 92 -23.85 -2.53 6.60
C GLN A 92 -22.75 -3.02 5.64
N LYS A 93 -22.57 -2.34 4.50
CA LYS A 93 -21.48 -2.67 3.56
C LYS A 93 -20.11 -2.35 4.14
N PHE A 94 -20.00 -1.23 4.84
CA PHE A 94 -18.77 -0.82 5.50
C PHE A 94 -18.37 -1.83 6.57
N GLU A 95 -19.29 -2.21 7.47
CA GLU A 95 -19.05 -3.23 8.50
C GLU A 95 -18.66 -4.58 7.89
N ALA A 96 -19.33 -5.02 6.82
CA ALA A 96 -18.99 -6.26 6.13
C ALA A 96 -17.59 -6.21 5.51
N ASN A 97 -17.22 -5.09 4.90
CA ASN A 97 -15.89 -4.89 4.32
C ASN A 97 -14.80 -4.80 5.39
N GLU A 98 -15.07 -4.16 6.52
CA GLU A 98 -14.15 -4.07 7.67
C GLU A 98 -13.88 -5.47 8.24
N ALA A 99 -14.92 -6.29 8.40
CA ALA A 99 -14.76 -7.69 8.83
C ALA A 99 -13.91 -8.50 7.85
N LEU A 100 -14.12 -8.34 6.54
CA LEU A 100 -13.30 -9.00 5.51
C LEU A 100 -11.85 -8.50 5.52
N LEU A 101 -11.65 -7.19 5.74
CA LEU A 101 -10.32 -6.59 5.81
C LEU A 101 -9.52 -7.16 6.98
N VAL A 102 -10.11 -7.23 8.17
CA VAL A 102 -9.47 -7.83 9.36
C VAL A 102 -9.06 -9.27 9.10
N VAL A 103 -9.93 -10.07 8.47
CA VAL A 103 -9.61 -11.47 8.11
C VAL A 103 -8.48 -11.53 7.08
N ALA A 104 -8.52 -10.69 6.05
CA ALA A 104 -7.50 -10.65 5.01
C ALA A 104 -6.13 -10.22 5.55
N GLU A 105 -6.09 -9.23 6.45
CA GLU A 105 -4.87 -8.77 7.12
C GLU A 105 -4.28 -9.87 8.02
N ALA A 106 -5.13 -10.59 8.77
CA ALA A 106 -4.69 -11.73 9.58
C ALA A 106 -4.08 -12.85 8.70
N GLN A 107 -4.75 -13.21 7.60
CA GLN A 107 -4.25 -14.20 6.65
C GLN A 107 -2.94 -13.75 5.99
N LEU A 108 -2.82 -12.48 5.63
CA LEU A 108 -1.58 -11.93 5.07
C LEU A 108 -0.44 -12.07 6.06
N LYS A 109 -0.65 -11.69 7.33
CA LYS A 109 0.36 -11.79 8.39
C LYS A 109 0.78 -13.23 8.65
N GLU A 110 -0.17 -14.17 8.70
CA GLU A 110 0.11 -15.59 8.86
C GLU A 110 0.95 -16.12 7.69
N ARG A 111 0.55 -15.81 6.45
CA ARG A 111 1.29 -16.22 5.25
C ARG A 111 2.69 -15.63 5.20
N LEU A 112 2.86 -14.36 5.58
CA LEU A 112 4.18 -13.75 5.69
C LEU A 112 5.05 -14.40 6.77
N GLY A 113 4.45 -14.77 7.92
CA GLY A 113 5.14 -15.53 8.96
C GLY A 113 5.64 -16.89 8.46
N SER A 114 4.77 -17.66 7.82
CA SER A 114 5.13 -18.95 7.20
C SER A 114 6.20 -18.80 6.11
N LEU A 115 6.10 -17.76 5.28
CA LEU A 115 7.06 -17.46 4.23
C LEU A 115 8.45 -17.11 4.82
N ASN A 116 8.48 -16.32 5.90
CA ASN A 116 9.72 -15.98 6.61
C ASN A 116 10.38 -17.21 7.24
N GLU A 117 9.60 -18.15 7.78
CA GLU A 117 10.12 -19.42 8.30
C GLU A 117 10.78 -20.24 7.19
N ILE A 118 10.11 -20.41 6.05
CA ILE A 118 10.65 -21.13 4.88
C ILE A 118 11.97 -20.49 4.42
N PHE A 119 12.05 -19.17 4.43
CA PHE A 119 13.27 -18.46 4.05
C PHE A 119 14.38 -18.53 5.09
N GLY A 120 14.05 -18.56 6.37
CA GLY A 120 15.01 -18.88 7.42
C GLY A 120 15.64 -20.26 7.20
N HIS A 121 14.82 -21.27 6.89
CA HIS A 121 15.32 -22.60 6.53
C HIS A 121 16.19 -22.58 5.28
N LEU A 122 15.79 -21.85 4.23
CA LEU A 122 16.57 -21.70 3.01
C LEU A 122 17.92 -21.01 3.27
N ALA A 123 17.94 -19.96 4.10
CA ALA A 123 19.17 -19.27 4.50
C ALA A 123 20.10 -20.20 5.29
N GLY A 124 19.54 -21.01 6.20
CA GLY A 124 20.24 -22.05 6.93
C GLY A 124 20.85 -23.08 5.98
N LEU A 125 20.06 -23.66 5.09
CA LEU A 125 20.51 -24.63 4.08
C LEU A 125 21.61 -24.06 3.18
N ALA A 126 21.47 -22.82 2.70
CA ALA A 126 22.50 -22.17 1.89
C ALA A 126 23.81 -21.96 2.67
N THR A 127 23.70 -21.59 3.96
CA THR A 127 24.86 -21.42 4.85
C THR A 127 25.55 -22.76 5.12
N GLU A 128 24.79 -23.82 5.41
CA GLU A 128 25.30 -25.18 5.61
C GLU A 128 25.97 -25.71 4.35
N ALA A 129 25.32 -25.58 3.20
CA ALA A 129 25.87 -25.98 1.90
C ALA A 129 27.19 -25.26 1.61
N ARG A 130 27.26 -23.94 1.90
CA ARG A 130 28.49 -23.16 1.74
C ARG A 130 29.62 -23.72 2.59
N ILE A 131 29.35 -24.03 3.87
CA ILE A 131 30.37 -24.58 4.78
C ILE A 131 30.87 -25.94 4.29
N ILE A 132 29.96 -26.80 3.83
CA ILE A 132 30.32 -28.11 3.25
C ILE A 132 31.20 -27.90 2.01
N PHE A 133 30.81 -27.00 1.11
CA PHE A 133 31.55 -26.74 -0.12
C PHE A 133 32.94 -26.16 0.20
N GLU A 134 33.04 -25.18 1.09
CA GLU A 134 34.32 -24.56 1.49
C GLU A 134 35.37 -25.57 1.99
N GLN A 135 34.92 -26.68 2.57
CA GLN A 135 35.79 -27.72 3.11
C GLN A 135 35.95 -28.92 2.18
N SER A 136 35.13 -29.02 1.14
CA SER A 136 35.10 -30.18 0.26
C SER A 136 36.28 -30.21 -0.72
N LEU A 137 36.80 -31.40 -0.97
CA LEU A 137 37.79 -31.65 -2.02
C LEU A 137 37.26 -31.25 -3.40
N THR A 138 35.95 -31.20 -3.63
CA THR A 138 35.36 -30.80 -4.91
C THR A 138 35.55 -29.32 -5.22
N SER A 139 35.89 -28.48 -4.24
CA SER A 139 36.02 -27.03 -4.45
C SER A 139 37.17 -26.63 -5.35
N ALA A 140 38.27 -27.38 -5.35
CA ALA A 140 39.35 -27.17 -6.32
C ALA A 140 38.90 -27.45 -7.76
N GLN A 141 37.90 -28.31 -7.96
CA GLN A 141 37.35 -28.62 -9.28
C GLN A 141 36.29 -27.62 -9.73
N PHE A 142 35.39 -27.25 -8.82
CA PHE A 142 34.21 -26.46 -9.14
C PHE A 142 34.37 -24.96 -8.89
N GLY A 143 35.45 -24.56 -8.22
CA GLY A 143 35.79 -23.18 -7.92
C GLY A 143 34.95 -22.58 -6.79
N LYS A 144 35.29 -21.34 -6.43
CA LYS A 144 34.68 -20.59 -5.32
C LYS A 144 33.39 -19.84 -5.69
N ASP A 145 33.04 -19.74 -6.97
CA ASP A 145 31.83 -19.02 -7.41
C ASP A 145 30.54 -19.56 -6.78
N ARG A 146 30.48 -20.88 -6.52
CA ARG A 146 29.37 -21.50 -5.80
C ARG A 146 29.28 -21.07 -4.34
N GLU A 147 30.41 -20.86 -3.66
CA GLU A 147 30.46 -20.37 -2.27
C GLU A 147 29.99 -18.91 -2.20
N GLU A 148 30.42 -18.09 -3.15
CA GLU A 148 29.97 -16.71 -3.27
C GLU A 148 28.46 -16.62 -3.54
N PHE A 149 27.97 -17.45 -4.46
CA PHE A 149 26.54 -17.54 -4.74
C PHE A 149 25.74 -17.90 -3.48
N LEU A 150 26.16 -18.94 -2.76
CA LEU A 150 25.49 -19.37 -1.53
C LEU A 150 25.59 -18.32 -0.41
N THR A 151 26.70 -17.59 -0.33
CA THR A 151 26.86 -16.46 0.61
C THR A 151 25.83 -15.36 0.31
N LYS A 152 25.73 -14.95 -0.96
CA LYS A 152 24.77 -13.92 -1.39
C LYS A 152 23.34 -14.38 -1.15
N LEU A 153 23.03 -15.65 -1.43
CA LEU A 153 21.72 -16.24 -1.20
C LEU A 153 21.39 -16.26 0.30
N ALA A 154 22.30 -16.73 1.15
CA ALA A 154 22.10 -16.79 2.60
C ALA A 154 21.83 -15.39 3.21
N VAL A 155 22.61 -14.37 2.82
CA VAL A 155 22.40 -12.99 3.27
C VAL A 155 21.02 -12.47 2.81
N LYS A 156 20.71 -12.62 1.52
CA LYS A 156 19.44 -12.18 0.94
C LYS A 156 18.23 -12.79 1.65
N MET A 157 18.31 -14.07 1.99
CA MET A 157 17.22 -14.78 2.67
C MET A 157 17.16 -14.51 4.17
N GLY A 158 18.31 -14.22 4.80
CA GLY A 158 18.41 -13.89 6.23
C GLY A 158 17.87 -12.51 6.59
N GLU A 159 17.84 -11.57 5.63
CA GLU A 159 17.26 -10.23 5.84
C GLU A 159 15.72 -10.25 5.97
N GLY A 160 15.05 -11.34 5.56
CA GLY A 160 13.60 -11.54 5.73
C GLY A 160 12.69 -10.61 4.91
N VAL A 161 13.26 -9.65 4.17
CA VAL A 161 12.53 -8.69 3.33
C VAL A 161 12.66 -9.02 1.84
N ALA A 162 13.77 -9.65 1.43
CA ALA A 162 14.05 -9.99 0.05
C ALA A 162 13.75 -11.47 -0.25
N LEU A 163 13.14 -11.73 -1.41
CA LEU A 163 12.78 -13.08 -1.86
C LEU A 163 13.85 -13.65 -2.79
N ALA A 164 14.17 -14.93 -2.64
CA ALA A 164 14.86 -15.69 -3.68
C ALA A 164 13.97 -15.77 -4.92
N THR A 165 14.58 -15.56 -6.07
CA THR A 165 13.98 -15.78 -7.38
C THR A 165 14.02 -17.27 -7.70
N ILE A 166 13.12 -17.73 -8.56
CA ILE A 166 13.08 -19.14 -9.00
C ILE A 166 14.46 -19.61 -9.54
N PRO A 167 15.18 -18.84 -10.39
CA PRO A 167 16.50 -19.25 -10.86
C PRO A 167 17.55 -19.41 -9.75
N GLU A 168 17.46 -18.62 -8.67
CA GLU A 168 18.36 -18.79 -7.52
C GLU A 168 18.06 -20.11 -6.79
N LEU A 169 16.80 -20.49 -6.65
CA LEU A 169 16.41 -21.77 -6.04
C LEU A 169 16.85 -22.97 -6.90
N GLU A 170 16.67 -22.88 -8.22
CA GLU A 170 17.12 -23.89 -9.17
C GLU A 170 18.65 -24.05 -9.13
N ARG A 171 19.38 -22.93 -9.03
CA ARG A 171 20.84 -22.96 -8.90
C ARG A 171 21.28 -23.59 -7.59
N LEU A 172 20.62 -23.28 -6.46
CA LEU A 172 20.90 -23.94 -5.17
C LEU A 172 20.73 -25.46 -5.29
N TRP A 173 19.58 -25.91 -5.78
CA TRP A 173 19.31 -27.33 -5.98
C TRP A 173 20.34 -27.99 -6.91
N TYR A 174 20.69 -27.32 -8.00
CA TYR A 174 21.70 -27.79 -8.93
C TYR A 174 23.07 -27.98 -8.25
N GLU A 175 23.57 -26.99 -7.50
CA GLU A 175 24.87 -27.11 -6.85
C GLU A 175 24.87 -28.17 -5.75
N LEU A 176 23.77 -28.32 -5.01
CA LEU A 176 23.61 -29.41 -4.03
C LEU A 176 23.68 -30.78 -4.72
N GLN A 177 22.93 -30.98 -5.80
CA GLN A 177 22.93 -32.25 -6.53
C GLN A 177 24.28 -32.52 -7.18
N ARG A 178 24.94 -31.47 -7.69
CA ARG A 178 26.28 -31.56 -8.27
C ARG A 178 27.30 -31.99 -7.23
N GLU A 179 27.23 -31.46 -6.00
CA GLU A 179 28.08 -31.92 -4.90
C GLU A 179 27.81 -33.38 -4.55
N ILE A 180 26.54 -33.77 -4.42
CA ILE A 180 26.14 -35.16 -4.14
C ILE A 180 26.70 -36.12 -5.18
N ASN A 181 26.54 -35.81 -6.47
CA ASN A 181 27.08 -36.64 -7.54
C ASN A 181 28.61 -36.71 -7.46
N ALA A 182 29.26 -35.57 -7.24
CA ALA A 182 30.71 -35.50 -7.12
C ALA A 182 31.24 -36.36 -5.97
N THR A 183 30.49 -36.60 -4.89
CA THR A 183 30.93 -37.48 -3.79
C THR A 183 31.19 -38.93 -4.22
N GLY A 184 30.53 -39.42 -5.28
CA GLY A 184 30.66 -40.79 -5.78
C GLY A 184 31.50 -40.92 -7.06
N GLU A 185 31.90 -39.80 -7.67
CA GLU A 185 32.61 -39.79 -8.94
C GLU A 185 34.13 -39.85 -8.78
N VAL A 186 34.79 -40.59 -9.67
CA VAL A 186 36.24 -40.55 -9.86
C VAL A 186 36.53 -39.73 -11.11
N VAL A 187 37.20 -38.60 -10.94
CA VAL A 187 37.45 -37.65 -12.03
C VAL A 187 38.92 -37.24 -12.07
N LYS A 188 39.40 -37.02 -13.29
CA LYS A 188 40.75 -36.55 -13.58
C LYS A 188 40.65 -35.16 -14.18
N PHE A 189 41.34 -34.18 -13.61
CA PHE A 189 41.29 -32.79 -14.05
C PHE A 189 42.58 -32.06 -13.68
N THR A 190 42.84 -30.93 -14.33
CA THR A 190 43.98 -30.07 -13.99
C THR A 190 43.58 -29.10 -12.90
N ALA A 191 44.40 -28.98 -11.85
CA ALA A 191 44.22 -28.03 -10.77
C ALA A 191 45.57 -27.54 -10.24
N ASP A 192 45.55 -26.37 -9.61
CA ASP A 192 46.73 -25.83 -8.95
C ASP A 192 46.95 -26.54 -7.61
N VAL A 193 48.16 -27.06 -7.45
CA VAL A 193 48.62 -27.81 -6.29
C VAL A 193 49.81 -27.09 -5.67
N ILE A 194 49.77 -26.91 -4.36
CA ILE A 194 50.86 -26.37 -3.57
C ILE A 194 51.78 -27.53 -3.19
N ALA A 195 52.99 -27.52 -3.72
CA ALA A 195 54.02 -28.50 -3.41
C ALA A 195 54.60 -28.29 -2.01
N LEU A 196 55.34 -29.28 -1.50
CA LEU A 196 55.98 -29.22 -0.18
C LEU A 196 56.98 -28.06 0.00
N ASP A 197 57.55 -27.57 -1.09
CA ASP A 197 58.46 -26.41 -1.09
C ASP A 197 57.71 -25.06 -1.13
N GLY A 198 56.37 -25.09 -1.17
CA GLY A 198 55.50 -23.93 -1.23
C GLY A 198 55.28 -23.37 -2.63
N THR A 199 55.84 -23.99 -3.68
CA THR A 199 55.57 -23.60 -5.06
C THR A 199 54.16 -24.02 -5.48
N VAL A 200 53.53 -23.23 -6.35
CA VAL A 200 52.22 -23.54 -6.93
C VAL A 200 52.43 -24.07 -8.33
N GLU A 201 52.01 -25.30 -8.58
CA GLU A 201 52.16 -25.98 -9.86
C GLU A 201 50.81 -26.47 -10.35
N SER A 202 50.54 -26.28 -11.64
CA SER A 202 49.34 -26.82 -12.27
C SER A 202 49.58 -28.28 -12.61
N ARG A 203 48.91 -29.19 -11.91
CA ARG A 203 49.12 -30.63 -12.03
C ARG A 203 47.82 -31.35 -12.36
N GLU A 204 47.97 -32.56 -12.89
CA GLU A 204 46.83 -33.44 -13.16
C GLU A 204 46.44 -34.20 -11.89
N VAL A 205 45.26 -33.90 -11.38
CA VAL A 205 44.73 -34.45 -10.13
C VAL A 205 43.64 -35.47 -10.43
N VAL A 206 43.73 -36.63 -9.80
CA VAL A 206 42.67 -37.64 -9.73
C VAL A 206 41.96 -37.50 -8.39
N ARG A 207 40.70 -37.08 -8.42
CA ARG A 207 39.83 -37.02 -7.24
C ARG A 207 38.96 -38.26 -7.19
N VAL A 208 38.96 -38.96 -6.05
CA VAL A 208 38.12 -40.12 -5.76
C VAL A 208 37.05 -39.69 -4.76
N GLY A 209 35.90 -39.25 -5.27
CA GLY A 209 34.81 -38.73 -4.45
C GLY A 209 35.23 -37.52 -3.61
N VAL A 210 34.74 -37.46 -2.38
CA VAL A 210 35.20 -36.48 -1.36
C VAL A 210 36.23 -37.08 -0.40
N PHE A 211 36.74 -38.29 -0.70
CA PHE A 211 37.56 -39.06 0.22
C PHE A 211 39.05 -38.79 0.03
N ASN A 212 39.52 -38.75 -1.23
CA ASN A 212 40.93 -38.57 -1.55
C ASN A 212 41.12 -37.79 -2.86
N ALA A 213 42.22 -37.05 -2.94
CA ALA A 213 42.76 -36.51 -4.17
C ALA A 213 44.23 -36.92 -4.30
N VAL A 214 44.65 -37.31 -5.49
CA VAL A 214 46.01 -37.83 -5.75
C VAL A 214 46.56 -37.19 -7.03
N SER A 215 47.83 -36.80 -7.00
CA SER A 215 48.58 -36.33 -8.17
C SER A 215 49.95 -36.97 -8.15
N GLU A 216 50.37 -37.57 -9.27
CA GLU A 216 51.71 -38.18 -9.43
C GLU A 216 52.09 -39.19 -8.32
N GLY A 217 51.09 -39.86 -7.72
CA GLY A 217 51.29 -40.80 -6.63
C GLY A 217 51.28 -40.19 -5.22
N ASN A 218 51.24 -38.86 -5.10
CA ASN A 218 51.14 -38.14 -3.83
C ASN A 218 49.69 -37.84 -3.48
N TYR A 219 49.33 -38.05 -2.21
CA TYR A 219 48.03 -37.65 -1.66
C TYR A 219 48.00 -36.14 -1.40
N LEU A 220 46.86 -35.55 -1.75
CA LEU A 220 46.57 -34.13 -1.61
C LEU A 220 45.46 -33.90 -0.59
N THR A 221 45.50 -32.76 0.08
CA THR A 221 44.40 -32.20 0.88
C THR A 221 43.94 -30.88 0.28
N TYR A 222 42.74 -30.41 0.63
CA TYR A 222 42.24 -29.11 0.20
C TYR A 222 42.50 -28.04 1.24
N ALA A 223 43.30 -27.03 0.89
CA ALA A 223 43.57 -25.87 1.74
C ALA A 223 42.53 -24.78 1.47
N SER A 224 41.39 -24.82 2.17
CA SER A 224 40.25 -23.91 1.96
C SER A 224 40.64 -22.42 1.98
N THR A 225 41.56 -22.03 2.88
CA THR A 225 42.08 -20.66 3.00
C THR A 225 42.82 -20.18 1.76
N ARG A 226 43.52 -21.09 1.06
CA ARG A 226 44.26 -20.80 -0.18
C ARG A 226 43.47 -21.13 -1.44
N GLY A 227 42.40 -21.92 -1.32
CA GLY A 227 41.54 -22.32 -2.44
C GLY A 227 42.21 -23.28 -3.41
N MET A 228 43.20 -24.04 -2.96
CA MET A 228 44.04 -24.90 -3.77
C MET A 228 44.24 -26.24 -3.07
N TYR A 229 44.63 -27.26 -3.83
CA TYR A 229 45.15 -28.49 -3.22
C TYR A 229 46.55 -28.26 -2.66
N GLU A 230 46.91 -29.02 -1.65
CA GLU A 230 48.24 -29.02 -1.04
C GLU A 230 48.70 -30.46 -0.85
N GLU A 231 49.94 -30.75 -1.18
CA GLU A 231 50.53 -32.05 -0.92
C GLU A 231 50.59 -32.34 0.58
N LEU A 232 50.20 -33.55 0.99
CA LEU A 232 50.37 -33.94 2.38
C LEU A 232 51.86 -34.05 2.73
N PRO A 233 52.33 -33.42 3.85
CA PRO A 233 53.73 -33.50 4.28
C PRO A 233 54.21 -34.92 4.60
N SER A 234 53.29 -35.80 4.97
CA SER A 234 53.56 -37.21 5.28
C SER A 234 52.73 -38.07 4.33
N GLN A 235 53.41 -38.82 3.48
CA GLN A 235 52.79 -39.77 2.55
C GLN A 235 52.84 -41.19 3.16
N PRO A 236 51.86 -42.06 2.85
CA PRO A 236 51.94 -43.46 3.27
C PRO A 236 53.21 -44.12 2.71
N ALA A 237 53.86 -44.98 3.51
CA ALA A 237 54.90 -45.85 2.97
C ALA A 237 54.25 -46.82 1.97
N GLY A 238 54.73 -46.81 0.72
CA GLY A 238 54.26 -47.69 -0.36
C GLY A 238 54.55 -49.16 -0.10
#